data_AF-A0A7W0VFZ8-F1
#
_entry.id   AF-A0A7W0VFZ8-F1
#
_cell.length_a   1.000
_cell.length_b   1.000
_cell.length_c   1.000
_cell.angle_alpha   90.00
_cell.angle_beta   90.00
_cell.angle_gamma   90.00
#
_symmetry.space_group_name_H-M   'P 1'
#
loop_
_entity.id
_entity.type
_entity.pdbx_description
1 polymer ?
#
loop_
_entity_poly.entity_id
_entity_poly.type
_entity_poly.pdbx_seq_one_letter_code
_entity_poly.pdbx_strand_id
1 'polypeptide(L)'
;MIRATLVLLIACGGARPAPQPPKIDTRALAAELDAQLGEVASIIHTRRDDCPGMASELRALFVRMEASLARAREAQKDPELAKQLTTDMRAYDQASAQRVAQIEADFTVDATCARHPAVRETLEAMPIL
;
A
#
# COMPACT_ATOMS: atom_id res chain seq x y z
N MET A 1 21.13 56.30 -34.09
CA MET A 1 19.98 55.39 -34.17
C MET A 1 20.50 53.96 -34.00
N ILE A 2 20.00 53.24 -32.97
CA ILE A 2 19.90 51.76 -32.87
C ILE A 2 21.25 51.00 -32.75
N ARG A 3 21.48 49.99 -31.89
CA ARG A 3 20.94 49.45 -30.63
C ARG A 3 21.87 48.27 -30.29
N ALA A 4 22.07 47.99 -29.01
CA ALA A 4 22.84 46.84 -28.52
C ALA A 4 22.28 45.47 -28.98
N THR A 5 23.16 44.47 -29.10
CA THR A 5 22.88 43.02 -29.13
C THR A 5 24.21 42.38 -28.68
N LEU A 6 24.44 41.93 -27.43
CA LEU A 6 23.77 40.88 -26.64
C LEU A 6 23.48 39.66 -27.55
N VAL A 7 23.96 38.43 -27.36
CA VAL A 7 24.27 37.63 -26.17
C VAL A 7 25.22 36.50 -26.57
N LEU A 8 26.05 36.06 -25.62
CA LEU A 8 26.86 34.84 -25.61
C LEU A 8 26.13 33.61 -26.19
N LEU A 9 26.77 32.96 -27.18
CA LEU A 9 26.48 31.58 -27.58
C LEU A 9 27.21 30.63 -26.62
N ILE A 10 26.54 30.20 -25.55
CA ILE A 10 26.89 28.97 -24.83
C ILE A 10 25.66 28.08 -24.82
N ALA A 11 25.54 27.17 -25.77
CA ALA A 11 24.52 26.12 -25.71
C ALA A 11 24.87 24.95 -26.63
N CYS A 12 25.70 24.02 -26.14
CA CYS A 12 25.62 22.60 -26.48
C CYS A 12 25.94 21.78 -25.22
N GLY A 13 25.26 22.12 -24.11
CA GLY A 13 25.17 21.25 -22.95
C GLY A 13 24.22 20.12 -23.31
N GLY A 14 24.77 18.92 -23.56
CA GLY A 14 23.99 17.69 -23.62
C GLY A 14 23.41 17.38 -22.25
N ALA A 15 22.31 18.04 -21.89
CA ALA A 15 21.49 17.65 -20.76
C ALA A 15 20.74 16.38 -21.19
N ARG A 16 21.36 15.21 -20.98
CA ARG A 16 20.59 13.98 -20.85
C ARG A 16 19.54 14.23 -19.77
N PRO A 17 18.24 14.05 -20.04
CA PRO A 17 17.25 14.09 -18.97
C PRO A 17 17.69 13.08 -17.92
N ALA A 18 17.92 13.51 -16.69
CA ALA A 18 18.07 12.57 -15.59
C ALA A 18 16.81 11.69 -15.60
N PRO A 19 16.92 10.36 -15.49
CA PRO A 19 15.75 9.49 -15.40
C PRO A 19 14.98 9.95 -14.17
N GLN A 20 13.86 10.64 -14.38
CA GLN A 20 12.95 10.96 -13.29
C GLN A 20 12.49 9.62 -12.73
N PRO A 21 12.65 9.36 -11.42
CA PRO A 21 12.11 8.15 -10.83
C PRO A 21 10.62 8.08 -11.20
N PRO A 22 10.09 6.88 -11.55
CA PRO A 22 8.69 6.74 -11.91
C PRO A 22 7.84 7.35 -10.79
N LYS A 23 7.11 8.42 -11.13
CA LYS A 23 6.28 9.13 -10.16
C LYS A 23 5.26 8.15 -9.62
N ILE A 24 5.30 7.89 -8.32
CA ILE A 24 4.36 6.98 -7.66
C ILE A 24 2.95 7.54 -7.85
N ASP A 25 2.05 6.75 -8.44
CA ASP A 25 0.62 7.06 -8.50
C ASP A 25 -0.01 6.71 -7.16
N THR A 26 -0.21 7.74 -6.33
CA THR A 26 -0.75 7.60 -4.97
C THR A 26 -2.20 7.15 -4.95
N ARG A 27 -2.99 7.47 -5.99
CA ARG A 27 -4.39 7.05 -6.10
C ARG A 27 -4.46 5.56 -6.39
N ALA A 28 -3.69 5.09 -7.37
CA ALA A 28 -3.61 3.67 -7.70
C ALA A 28 -3.09 2.87 -6.50
N LEU A 29 -2.07 3.40 -5.81
CA LEU A 29 -1.52 2.78 -4.62
C LEU A 29 -2.53 2.72 -3.46
N ALA A 30 -3.29 3.79 -3.21
CA ALA A 30 -4.35 3.79 -2.19
C ALA A 30 -5.45 2.77 -2.48
N ALA A 31 -5.90 2.69 -3.75
CA ALA A 31 -6.88 1.70 -4.19
C ALA A 31 -6.37 0.26 -4.02
N GLU A 32 -5.09 0.03 -4.31
CA GLU A 32 -4.45 -1.27 -4.15
C GLU A 32 -4.33 -1.69 -2.68
N LEU A 33 -3.91 -0.77 -1.79
CA LEU A 33 -3.84 -1.01 -0.35
C LEU A 33 -5.23 -1.30 0.24
N ASP A 34 -6.26 -0.55 -0.19
CA ASP A 34 -7.64 -0.86 0.19
C ASP A 34 -8.01 -2.27 -0.28
N ALA A 35 -7.85 -2.59 -1.56
CA ALA A 35 -8.20 -3.90 -2.10
C ALA A 35 -7.52 -5.05 -1.34
N GLN A 36 -6.24 -4.90 -0.96
CA GLN A 36 -5.51 -5.87 -0.14
C GLN A 36 -6.14 -6.04 1.25
N LEU A 37 -6.53 -4.95 1.93
CA LEU A 37 -7.27 -5.05 3.19
C LEU A 37 -8.63 -5.76 3.01
N GLY A 38 -9.30 -5.54 1.87
CA GLY A 38 -10.51 -6.27 1.50
C GLY A 38 -10.26 -7.76 1.33
N GLU A 39 -9.14 -8.13 0.72
CA GLU A 39 -8.74 -9.53 0.56
C GLU A 39 -8.43 -10.18 1.92
N VAL A 40 -7.78 -9.47 2.86
CA VAL A 40 -7.57 -9.95 4.24
C VAL A 40 -8.91 -10.30 4.90
N ALA A 41 -9.87 -9.36 4.88
CA ALA A 41 -11.20 -9.59 5.47
C ALA A 41 -11.93 -10.76 4.79
N SER A 42 -11.85 -10.85 3.46
CA SER A 42 -12.46 -11.94 2.69
C SER A 42 -11.87 -13.32 3.03
N ILE A 43 -10.54 -13.42 3.16
CA ILE A 43 -9.86 -14.67 3.52
C ILE A 43 -10.29 -15.11 4.92
N ILE A 44 -10.27 -14.21 5.89
CA ILE A 44 -10.63 -14.50 7.28
C ILE A 44 -12.09 -14.98 7.35
N HIS A 45 -13.01 -14.28 6.70
CA HIS A 45 -14.43 -14.63 6.69
C HIS A 45 -14.71 -15.99 6.03
N THR A 46 -14.08 -16.23 4.87
CA THR A 46 -14.31 -17.43 4.05
C THR A 46 -13.67 -18.67 4.66
N ARG A 47 -12.50 -18.52 5.29
CA ARG A 47 -11.70 -19.61 5.86
C ARG A 47 -11.84 -19.74 7.38
N ARG A 48 -12.87 -19.13 7.99
CA ARG A 48 -13.07 -19.14 9.45
C ARG A 48 -13.09 -20.54 10.08
N ASP A 49 -13.50 -21.55 9.32
CA ASP A 49 -13.56 -22.96 9.75
C ASP A 49 -12.33 -23.78 9.30
N ASP A 50 -11.38 -23.17 8.58
CA ASP A 50 -10.17 -23.80 7.98
C ASP A 50 -8.92 -22.98 8.30
N CYS A 51 -8.43 -23.10 9.55
CA CYS A 51 -7.30 -22.30 10.02
C CYS A 51 -5.99 -22.54 9.25
N PRO A 52 -5.60 -23.77 8.87
CA PRO A 52 -4.43 -23.99 8.02
C PRO A 52 -4.57 -23.33 6.64
N GLY A 53 -5.75 -23.41 6.02
CA GLY A 53 -6.04 -22.72 4.75
C GLY A 53 -5.99 -21.20 4.88
N MET A 54 -6.60 -20.66 5.94
CA MET A 54 -6.55 -19.23 6.27
C MET A 54 -5.10 -18.76 6.39
N ALA A 55 -4.27 -19.43 7.19
CA ALA A 55 -2.86 -19.08 7.37
C ALA A 55 -2.07 -19.12 6.05
N SER A 56 -2.29 -20.13 5.20
CA SER A 56 -1.62 -20.23 3.91
C SER A 56 -2.00 -19.07 2.96
N GLU A 57 -3.28 -18.74 2.86
CA GLU A 57 -3.75 -17.67 1.98
C GLU A 57 -3.34 -16.29 2.48
N LEU A 58 -3.44 -16.03 3.79
CA LEU A 58 -2.95 -14.79 4.40
C LEU A 58 -1.46 -14.62 4.16
N ARG A 59 -0.64 -15.67 4.33
CA ARG A 59 0.80 -15.61 4.04
C ARG A 59 1.08 -15.23 2.58
N ALA A 60 0.36 -15.85 1.65
CA ALA A 60 0.51 -15.55 0.23
C ALA A 60 0.09 -14.11 -0.10
N LEU A 61 -0.96 -13.60 0.55
CA LEU A 61 -1.39 -12.20 0.43
C LEU A 61 -0.32 -11.25 0.99
N PHE A 62 0.20 -11.52 2.18
CA PHE A 62 1.20 -10.68 2.84
C PHE A 62 2.48 -10.53 2.01
N VAL A 63 2.94 -11.61 1.36
CA VAL A 63 4.06 -11.53 0.40
C VAL A 63 3.76 -10.56 -0.75
N ARG A 64 2.53 -10.51 -1.25
CA ARG A 64 2.13 -9.54 -2.30
C ARG A 64 2.01 -8.12 -1.75
N MET A 65 1.52 -7.97 -0.52
CA MET A 65 1.38 -6.67 0.16
C MET A 65 2.73 -5.98 0.37
N GLU A 66 3.82 -6.73 0.59
CA GLU A 66 5.17 -6.16 0.75
C GLU A 66 5.54 -5.19 -0.37
N ALA A 67 5.22 -5.51 -1.63
CA ALA A 67 5.53 -4.65 -2.77
C ALA A 67 4.74 -3.33 -2.76
N SER A 68 3.49 -3.37 -2.32
CA SER A 68 2.60 -2.20 -2.22
C SER A 68 3.01 -1.33 -1.04
N LEU A 69 3.31 -1.94 0.11
CA LEU A 69 3.79 -1.24 1.29
C LEU A 69 5.19 -0.65 1.08
N ALA A 70 6.08 -1.31 0.34
CA ALA A 70 7.38 -0.76 -0.04
C ALA A 70 7.23 0.51 -0.90
N ARG A 71 6.32 0.51 -1.88
CA ARG A 71 5.98 1.71 -2.66
C ARG A 71 5.38 2.81 -1.77
N ALA A 72 4.55 2.44 -0.81
CA ALA A 72 3.94 3.40 0.10
C ALA A 72 4.97 4.04 1.04
N ARG A 73 5.93 3.27 1.56
CA ARG A 73 7.08 3.78 2.31
C ARG A 73 7.97 4.68 1.46
N GLU A 74 8.18 4.35 0.18
CA GLU A 74 8.92 5.21 -0.73
C GLU A 74 8.19 6.53 -0.97
N ALA A 75 6.87 6.49 -1.20
CA ALA A 75 6.04 7.69 -1.34
C ALA A 75 6.10 8.58 -0.09
N GLN A 76 6.19 7.98 1.11
CA GLN A 76 6.31 8.73 2.35
C GLN A 76 7.64 9.48 2.54
N LYS A 77 8.69 9.16 1.77
CA LYS A 77 9.96 9.90 1.81
C LYS A 77 9.86 11.28 1.14
N ASP A 78 8.85 11.49 0.29
CA ASP A 78 8.55 12.76 -0.34
C ASP A 78 7.33 13.40 0.36
N PRO A 79 7.45 14.59 0.96
CA PRO A 79 6.36 15.24 1.68
C PRO A 79 5.08 15.48 0.85
N GLU A 80 5.22 15.78 -0.44
CA GLU A 80 4.07 16.02 -1.31
C GLU A 80 3.37 14.70 -1.64
N LEU A 81 4.13 13.64 -1.95
CA LEU A 81 3.55 12.30 -2.15
C LEU A 81 2.95 11.73 -0.88
N ALA A 82 3.56 11.95 0.29
CA ALA A 82 3.02 11.54 1.59
C ALA A 82 1.67 12.19 1.86
N LYS A 83 1.56 13.50 1.62
CA LYS A 83 0.30 14.25 1.75
C LYS A 83 -0.75 13.76 0.76
N GLN A 84 -0.36 13.51 -0.48
CA GLN A 84 -1.26 13.04 -1.52
C GLN A 84 -1.76 11.62 -1.23
N LEU A 85 -0.87 10.69 -0.86
CA LEU A 85 -1.23 9.33 -0.45
C LEU A 85 -2.16 9.34 0.75
N THR A 86 -1.88 10.15 1.76
CA THR A 86 -2.78 10.31 2.93
C THR A 86 -4.16 10.80 2.49
N THR A 87 -4.22 11.75 1.55
CA THR A 87 -5.48 12.28 1.03
C THR A 87 -6.25 11.22 0.23
N ASP A 88 -5.55 10.45 -0.60
CA ASP A 88 -6.16 9.40 -1.41
C ASP A 88 -6.65 8.22 -0.54
N MET A 89 -5.92 7.87 0.53
CA MET A 89 -6.32 6.83 1.48
C MET A 89 -7.58 7.21 2.26
N ARG A 90 -7.82 8.50 2.53
CA ARG A 90 -9.05 8.95 3.23
C ARG A 90 -10.34 8.58 2.50
N ALA A 91 -10.30 8.40 1.18
CA ALA A 91 -11.45 7.93 0.41
C ALA A 91 -11.92 6.53 0.85
N TYR A 92 -11.04 5.78 1.52
CA TYR A 92 -11.28 4.40 1.96
C TYR A 92 -11.42 4.27 3.48
N ASP A 93 -11.34 5.36 4.28
CA ASP A 93 -11.38 5.29 5.75
C ASP A 93 -12.62 4.54 6.26
N GLN A 94 -13.80 4.85 5.71
CA GLN A 94 -15.05 4.18 6.10
C GLN A 94 -15.06 2.70 5.72
N ALA A 95 -14.63 2.36 4.49
CA ALA A 95 -14.59 0.98 4.03
C ALA A 95 -13.56 0.16 4.82
N SER A 96 -12.40 0.75 5.10
CA SER A 96 -11.34 0.17 5.92
C SER A 96 -11.82 -0.08 7.34
N ALA A 97 -12.51 0.88 7.96
CA ALA A 97 -13.08 0.71 9.30
C ALA A 97 -14.12 -0.42 9.35
N GLN A 98 -14.98 -0.54 8.34
CA GLN A 98 -15.96 -1.63 8.25
C GLN A 98 -15.28 -2.99 8.11
N ARG A 99 -14.21 -3.10 7.31
CA ARG A 99 -13.45 -4.34 7.13
C ARG A 99 -12.70 -4.74 8.40
N VAL A 100 -12.11 -3.78 9.11
CA VAL A 100 -11.48 -4.03 10.41
C VAL A 100 -12.51 -4.55 11.41
N ALA A 101 -13.68 -3.92 11.51
CA ALA A 101 -14.75 -4.40 12.38
C ALA A 101 -15.23 -5.81 12.00
N GLN A 102 -15.27 -6.14 10.71
CA GLN A 102 -15.60 -7.50 10.25
C GLN A 102 -14.53 -8.52 10.64
N ILE A 103 -13.25 -8.20 10.46
CA ILE A 103 -12.12 -9.04 10.88
C ILE A 103 -12.20 -9.31 12.39
N GLU A 104 -12.43 -8.27 13.19
CA GLU A 104 -12.61 -8.39 14.64
C GLU A 104 -13.81 -9.28 15.00
N ALA A 105 -14.93 -9.13 14.31
CA ALA A 105 -16.12 -9.94 14.52
C ALA A 105 -15.86 -11.43 14.19
N ASP A 106 -15.24 -11.73 13.05
CA ASP A 106 -14.92 -13.09 12.63
C ASP A 106 -13.98 -13.78 13.65
N PHE A 107 -12.98 -13.07 14.18
CA PHE A 107 -12.10 -13.61 15.22
C PHE A 107 -12.73 -13.68 16.62
N THR A 108 -13.75 -12.87 16.91
CA THR A 108 -14.45 -12.89 18.21
C THR A 108 -15.48 -14.01 18.27
N VAL A 109 -16.23 -14.21 17.18
CA VAL A 109 -17.28 -15.24 17.08
C VAL A 109 -16.66 -16.64 17.00
N ASP A 110 -15.54 -16.80 16.30
CA ASP A 110 -14.79 -18.05 16.23
C ASP A 110 -13.31 -17.84 16.56
N ALA A 111 -13.01 -17.84 17.86
CA ALA A 111 -11.65 -17.69 18.36
C ALA A 111 -10.74 -18.90 18.03
N THR A 112 -11.24 -19.94 17.36
CA THR A 112 -10.45 -21.14 17.03
C THR A 112 -9.28 -20.77 16.13
N CYS A 113 -9.54 -20.08 15.01
CA CYS A 113 -8.46 -19.65 14.13
C CYS A 113 -7.66 -18.49 14.71
N ALA A 114 -8.27 -17.59 15.48
CA ALA A 114 -7.53 -16.53 16.18
C ALA A 114 -6.44 -17.09 17.14
N ARG A 115 -6.67 -18.27 17.72
CA ARG A 115 -5.74 -18.96 18.63
C ARG A 115 -4.86 -19.98 17.94
N HIS A 116 -5.13 -20.31 16.67
CA HIS A 116 -4.37 -21.32 15.94
C HIS A 116 -2.94 -20.83 15.68
N PRO A 117 -1.89 -21.61 16.02
CA PRO A 117 -0.50 -21.18 15.92
C PRO A 117 -0.12 -20.64 14.54
N ALA A 118 -0.48 -21.38 13.47
CA ALA A 118 -0.14 -20.97 12.11
C ALA A 118 -0.81 -19.63 11.69
N VAL A 119 -2.02 -19.35 12.17
CA VAL A 119 -2.71 -18.10 11.86
C VAL A 119 -2.07 -16.96 12.64
N ARG A 120 -1.79 -17.17 13.94
CA ARG A 120 -1.10 -16.20 14.79
C ARG A 120 0.27 -15.82 14.24
N GLU A 121 1.11 -16.80 13.93
CA GLU A 121 2.42 -16.58 13.32
C GLU A 121 2.31 -15.81 12.00
N THR A 122 1.28 -16.09 11.21
CA THR A 122 1.04 -15.39 9.94
C THR A 122 0.65 -13.93 10.18
N LEU A 123 -0.28 -13.66 11.11
CA LEU A 123 -0.69 -12.30 11.47
C LEU A 123 0.44 -11.49 12.12
N GLU A 124 1.30 -12.13 12.92
CA GLU A 124 2.51 -11.52 13.48
C GLU A 124 3.53 -11.15 12.40
N ALA A 125 3.52 -11.85 11.26
CA ALA A 125 4.32 -11.54 10.08
C ALA A 125 3.62 -10.57 9.10
N MET A 126 2.46 -10.02 9.45
CA MET A 126 1.76 -9.06 8.59
C MET A 126 2.64 -7.83 8.34
N PRO A 127 2.89 -7.45 7.08
CA PRO A 127 3.72 -6.30 6.79
C PRO A 127 2.93 -5.03 7.17
N ILE A 128 3.59 -4.18 7.97
CA ILE A 128 3.03 -2.91 8.43
C ILE A 128 3.61 -1.75 7.62
N LEU A 129 2.84 -0.68 7.46
CA LEU A 129 3.22 0.50 6.68
C LEU A 129 4.21 1.38 7.45
#